data_AF-A0A1Q4BEZ1-F1
#
_entry.id   AF-A0A1Q4BEZ1-F1
#
_cell.length_a   1.000
_cell.length_b   1.000
_cell.length_c   1.000
_cell.angle_alpha   90.00
_cell.angle_beta   90.00
_cell.angle_gamma   90.00
#
_symmetry.space_group_name_H-M   'P 1'
#
loop_
_entity.id
_entity.type
_entity.pdbx_description
1 polymer ?
#
loop_
_entity_poly.entity_id
_entity_poly.type
_entity_poly.pdbx_seq_one_letter_code
_entity_poly.pdbx_strand_id
1 'polypeptide(L)'
;MSNLPELKLIEALKQVDAHGDVAPPHVQDPTTMVIRQLAVQNDLMRWDGDRGRFVLTSTGRSRISKRAPVTGTVLRFRAREKDGSSARQKV
;
A
#
# COMPACT_ATOMS: atom_id res chain seq x y z
N MET A 1 17.06 20.04 -4.72
CA MET A 1 17.74 19.35 -3.61
C MET A 1 16.83 18.26 -3.10
N SER A 2 17.08 17.00 -3.47
CA SER A 2 16.34 15.86 -2.91
C SER A 2 16.68 15.78 -1.43
N ASN A 3 15.68 15.98 -0.58
CA ASN A 3 15.85 15.87 0.86
C ASN A 3 16.16 14.39 1.15
N LEU A 4 17.43 14.05 1.43
CA LEU A 4 17.89 12.70 1.78
C LEU A 4 16.94 11.96 2.77
N PRO A 5 16.35 12.64 3.78
CA PRO A 5 15.37 12.06 4.69
C PRO A 5 14.07 11.61 4.02
N GLU A 6 13.61 12.30 2.98
CA GLU A 6 12.34 11.99 2.30
C GLU A 6 12.47 10.72 1.45
N LEU A 7 13.61 10.52 0.77
CA LEU A 7 13.86 9.31 0.00
C LEU A 7 13.93 8.08 0.91
N LYS A 8 14.64 8.20 2.04
CA LYS A 8 14.70 7.14 3.07
C LYS A 8 13.33 6.84 3.67
N LEU A 9 12.50 7.86 3.90
CA LEU A 9 11.12 7.68 4.36
C LEU A 9 10.31 6.88 3.34
N ILE A 10 10.36 7.24 2.06
CA ILE A 10 9.60 6.54 1.01
C ILE A 10 10.05 5.09 0.89
N GLU A 11 11.35 4.83 0.95
CA GLU A 11 11.91 3.48 0.93
C GLU A 11 11.43 2.66 2.13
N ALA A 12 11.48 3.22 3.34
CA ALA A 12 10.96 2.59 4.54
C ALA A 12 9.47 2.26 4.42
N LEU A 13 8.64 3.17 3.90
CA LEU A 13 7.22 2.93 3.68
C LEU A 13 6.96 1.79 2.68
N LYS A 14 7.78 1.65 1.63
CA LYS A 14 7.69 0.52 0.69
C LYS A 14 8.02 -0.80 1.37
N GLN A 15 9.02 -0.82 2.24
CA GLN A 15 9.36 -2.02 3.02
C GLN A 15 8.22 -2.41 3.97
N VAL A 16 7.58 -1.42 4.61
CA VAL A 16 6.39 -1.64 5.45
C VAL A 16 5.22 -2.20 4.62
N ASP A 17 5.00 -1.72 3.40
CA ASP A 17 3.93 -2.25 2.52
C ASP A 17 4.17 -3.71 2.13
N ALA A 18 5.42 -4.04 1.77
CA ALA A 18 5.80 -5.36 1.29
C ALA A 18 5.87 -6.42 2.39
N HIS A 19 6.39 -6.06 3.58
CA HIS A 19 6.74 -7.02 4.62
C HIS A 19 6.04 -6.75 5.97
N GLY A 20 5.48 -5.55 6.17
CA GLY A 20 5.08 -5.05 7.48
C GLY A 20 6.31 -4.64 8.32
N ASP A 21 6.18 -3.60 9.13
CA ASP A 21 7.27 -3.18 10.03
C ASP A 21 7.10 -3.90 11.37
N VAL A 22 7.68 -5.11 11.43
CA VAL A 22 7.91 -5.88 12.65
C VAL A 22 9.23 -5.41 13.22
N ALA A 23 9.24 -4.34 14.02
CA ALA A 23 10.47 -3.79 14.57
C ALA A 23 11.26 -4.88 15.32
N PRO A 24 12.43 -5.33 14.83
CA PRO A 24 13.26 -6.24 15.60
C PRO A 24 13.75 -5.47 16.85
N PRO A 25 13.74 -6.05 18.06
CA PRO A 25 14.07 -5.35 19.30
C PRO A 25 15.44 -4.64 19.34
N HIS A 26 16.34 -5.01 18.43
CA HIS A 26 17.72 -4.53 18.34
C HIS A 26 17.95 -3.44 17.28
N VAL A 27 16.94 -3.12 16.45
CA VAL A 27 17.02 -2.03 15.46
C VAL A 27 16.42 -0.76 16.07
N GLN A 28 17.11 -0.22 17.07
CA GLN A 28 16.85 1.08 17.67
C GLN A 28 17.88 2.11 17.18
N ASP A 29 18.20 2.10 15.89
CA ASP A 29 19.04 3.17 15.36
C ASP A 29 18.23 4.49 15.40
N PRO A 30 18.84 5.61 15.82
CA PRO A 30 18.15 6.89 15.93
C PRO A 30 17.49 7.33 14.61
N THR A 31 18.05 6.92 13.47
CA THR A 31 17.51 7.29 12.15
C THR A 31 16.18 6.59 11.88
N THR A 32 16.09 5.27 12.08
CA THR A 32 14.83 4.52 11.95
C THR A 32 13.80 4.98 12.97
N MET A 33 14.21 5.28 14.20
CA MET A 33 13.30 5.85 15.22
C MET A 33 12.67 7.17 14.75
N VAL A 34 13.48 8.09 14.23
CA VAL A 34 12.99 9.38 13.71
C VAL A 34 12.08 9.17 12.51
N ILE A 35 12.42 8.27 11.58
CA ILE A 35 11.57 7.96 10.42
C ILE A 35 10.23 7.39 10.87
N ARG A 36 10.23 6.45 11.81
CA ARG A 36 9.00 5.86 12.38
C ARG A 36 8.15 6.92 13.07
N GLN A 37 8.77 7.76 13.90
CA GLN A 37 8.06 8.84 14.59
C GLN A 37 7.44 9.83 13.60
N LEU A 38 8.19 10.24 12.59
CA LEU A 38 7.69 11.13 11.54
C LEU A 38 6.53 10.51 10.78
N ALA A 39 6.63 9.23 10.42
CA ALA A 39 5.60 8.51 9.69
C ALA A 39 4.32 8.34 10.52
N VAL A 40 4.42 8.09 11.83
CA VAL A 40 3.26 8.05 12.73
C VAL A 40 2.64 9.44 12.91
N GLN A 41 3.45 10.49 13.10
CA GLN A 41 2.95 11.87 13.23
C GLN A 41 2.21 12.36 11.98
N ASN A 42 2.61 11.90 10.80
CA ASN A 42 2.00 12.25 9.51
C ASN A 42 0.90 11.26 9.10
N ASP A 43 0.44 10.39 10.00
CA ASP A 43 -0.59 9.38 9.73
C ASP A 43 -0.27 8.49 8.51
N LEU A 44 1.00 8.16 8.29
CA LEU A 44 1.43 7.30 7.17
C LEU A 44 1.43 5.82 7.55
N MET A 45 1.62 5.53 8.83
CA MET A 45 1.64 4.19 9.40
C MET A 45 1.03 4.19 10.79
N ARG A 46 0.48 3.05 11.21
CA ARG A 46 -0.09 2.84 12.54
C ARG A 46 0.30 1.48 13.10
N TRP A 47 0.35 1.36 14.42
CA TRP A 47 0.51 0.06 15.08
C TRP A 47 -0.79 -0.75 14.94
N ASP A 48 -0.67 -1.97 14.45
CA ASP A 48 -1.76 -2.94 14.42
C ASP A 48 -1.52 -3.97 15.53
N GLY A 49 -2.31 -3.88 16.60
CA GLY A 49 -2.18 -4.70 17.80
C GLY A 49 -2.48 -6.18 17.58
N ASP A 50 -3.41 -6.49 16.68
CA ASP A 50 -3.77 -7.87 16.34
C ASP A 50 -2.65 -8.56 15.56
N ARG A 51 -1.93 -7.76 14.75
CA ARG A 51 -0.86 -8.23 13.88
C ARG A 51 0.55 -8.09 14.47
N GLY A 52 0.66 -7.42 15.62
CA GLY A 52 1.92 -7.15 16.31
C GLY A 52 2.94 -6.40 15.45
N ARG A 53 2.50 -5.53 14.53
CA ARG A 53 3.40 -4.81 13.61
C ARG A 53 2.80 -3.50 13.13
N PHE A 54 3.64 -2.59 12.64
CA PHE A 54 3.14 -1.41 11.97
C PHE A 54 2.66 -1.73 10.55
N VAL A 55 1.56 -1.09 10.17
CA VAL A 55 0.92 -1.21 8.86
C VAL A 55 0.70 0.17 8.25
N LEU A 56 0.69 0.26 6.92
CA LEU A 56 0.38 1.49 6.21
C LEU A 56 -1.10 1.88 6.36
N THR A 57 -1.34 3.18 6.53
CA THR A 57 -2.67 3.78 6.44
C THR A 57 -3.05 4.03 4.97
N SER A 58 -4.28 4.47 4.72
CA SER A 58 -4.70 4.95 3.39
C SER A 58 -3.81 6.11 2.91
N THR A 59 -3.44 7.02 3.80
CA THR A 59 -2.54 8.15 3.53
C THR A 59 -1.14 7.67 3.15
N GLY A 60 -0.58 6.73 3.92
CA GLY A 60 0.73 6.11 3.62
C GLY A 60 0.74 5.42 2.26
N ARG A 61 -0.29 4.64 1.97
CA ARG A 61 -0.49 3.98 0.66
C ARG A 61 -0.60 4.99 -0.48
N SER A 62 -1.36 6.07 -0.29
CA SER A 62 -1.47 7.13 -1.30
C SER A 62 -0.14 7.83 -1.54
N ARG A 63 0.69 7.99 -0.50
CA ARG A 63 2.00 8.64 -0.60
C ARG A 63 2.99 7.81 -1.41
N ILE A 64 2.96 6.48 -1.29
CA ILE A 64 3.78 5.59 -2.12
C ILE A 64 3.20 5.41 -3.54
N SER A 65 1.87 5.40 -3.69
CA SER A 65 1.22 5.24 -5.00
C SER A 65 1.30 6.49 -5.87
N LYS A 66 1.28 7.70 -5.30
CA LYS A 66 1.47 8.95 -6.07
C LYS A 66 2.83 9.02 -6.77
N ARG A 67 3.82 8.24 -6.34
CA ARG A 67 5.15 8.13 -6.98
C ARG A 67 5.36 6.85 -7.78
N ALA A 68 4.48 5.86 -7.66
CA ALA A 68 4.49 4.69 -8.51
C ALA A 68 3.46 4.90 -9.62
N PRO A 69 3.84 5.03 -10.90
CA PRO A 69 2.85 4.93 -11.96
C PRO A 69 2.24 3.54 -11.85
N VAL A 70 1.04 3.45 -11.28
CA VAL A 70 0.27 2.21 -11.23
C VAL A 70 -0.21 1.98 -12.66
N THR A 71 0.61 1.31 -13.46
CA THR A 71 0.22 0.72 -14.75
C THR A 71 -0.64 -0.52 -14.48
N GLY A 72 -1.72 -0.34 -13.72
CA GLY A 72 -2.69 -1.38 -13.45
C GLY A 72 -3.74 -1.38 -14.56
N THR A 73 -3.56 -2.20 -15.57
CA THR A 73 -4.61 -2.45 -16.57
C THR A 73 -5.79 -3.10 -15.85
N VAL A 74 -6.91 -2.38 -15.75
CA VAL A 74 -8.17 -2.93 -15.25
C VAL A 74 -8.68 -3.95 -16.26
N LEU A 75 -8.48 -5.24 -15.97
CA LEU A 75 -9.05 -6.33 -16.74
C LEU A 75 -10.56 -6.41 -16.44
N ARG A 76 -11.40 -6.04 -17.42
CA ARG A 76 -12.84 -6.23 -17.31
C ARG A 76 -13.17 -7.71 -17.40
N PHE A 77 -13.88 -8.25 -16.41
CA PHE A 77 -14.47 -9.58 -16.51
C PHE A 77 -15.45 -9.60 -17.68
N ARG A 78 -15.27 -10.54 -18.64
CA ARG A 78 -16.30 -10.78 -19.65
C ARG A 78 -17.52 -11.35 -18.94
N ALA A 79 -18.63 -10.62 -19.02
CA ALA A 79 -19.92 -11.12 -18.58
C ALA A 79 -20.22 -12.40 -19.37
N ARG A 80 -20.56 -13.48 -18.65
CA ARG A 80 -21.04 -14.72 -19.24
C ARG A 80 -22.30 -14.38 -20.03
N GLU A 81 -22.30 -14.61 -21.34
CA GLU A 81 -23.53 -14.52 -22.13
C GLU A 81 -24.55 -15.46 -21.48
N LYS A 82 -25.65 -14.87 -21.00
CA LYS A 82 -26.81 -15.63 -20.57
C LYS A 82 -27.40 -16.15 -21.88
N ASP A 83 -27.08 -17.40 -22.24
CA ASP A 83 -27.70 -18.11 -23.35
C ASP A 83 -29.21 -18.08 -23.18
N GLY A 84 -29.82 -17.06 -23.75
CA GLY A 84 -31.24 -16.90 -23.94
C GLY A 84 -31.66 -17.85 -25.02
N SER A 85 -31.85 -19.12 -24.66
CA SER A 85 -32.69 -20.01 -25.44
C SER A 85 -34.15 -19.60 -25.28
N SER A 86 -34.54 -18.50 -25.93
CA SER A 86 -35.94 -18.24 -26.27
C SER A 86 -36.08 -18.35 -27.78
N ALA A 87 -36.36 -19.57 -28.22
CA ALA A 87 -36.86 -19.83 -29.55
C ALA A 87 -38.14 -19.03 -29.79
N ARG A 88 -38.17 -18.26 -30.87
CA ARG A 88 -39.27 -18.11 -31.85
C ARG A 88 -39.20 -16.73 -32.51
N GLN A 89 -38.82 -16.71 -33.78
CA GLN A 89 -39.64 -16.03 -34.78
C GLN A 89 -39.48 -16.75 -36.11
N LYS A 90 -40.56 -17.41 -36.54
CA LYS A 90 -40.79 -17.81 -37.92
C LYS A 90 -41.25 -16.55 -38.68
N VAL A 91 -40.77 -16.48 -39.93
CA VAL A 91 -41.26 -15.78 -41.13
C VAL A 91 -42.23 -14.61 -40.93
#